data_AF-T0I8H7-F1
#
_entry.id   AF-T0I8H7-F1
#
_cell.length_a   1.000
_cell.length_b   1.000
_cell.length_c   1.000
_cell.angle_alpha   90.00
_cell.angle_beta   90.00
_cell.angle_gamma   90.00
#
_symmetry.space_group_name_H-M   'P 1'
#
loop_
_entity.id
_entity.type
_entity.pdbx_description
1 polymer ?
#
loop_
_entity_poly.entity_id
_entity_poly.type
_entity_poly.pdbx_seq_one_letter_code
_entity_poly.pdbx_strand_id
1 'polypeptide(L)'
;MVGSTFSLGEIKSEVAAIEGAVFSPTFGLAEIKTEVFSIGTLVEAIFTTVENLSGSTFIEAIYTAVYSPTFGLAEIKTEVFSIGTLVEGVYTAIYSPTFGLEEIKTEVFQLLKQSFSKDLTTGIAQRDNPNNNDDFYVEVLNNTAATVSVTLSVFDYSSSTGIAALGTPTLLTIAPGNVIEFASLNLNATVLNRYEVTLTNVQDGIYIWSAFRLASGELSPANTFRAGEFVPLLP
;
A
#
# COMPACT_ATOMS: atom_id res chain seq x y z
N MET A 1 -73.05 53.61 -81.66
CA MET A 1 -72.81 54.20 -80.32
C MET A 1 -74.13 54.08 -79.57
N VAL A 2 -74.32 53.21 -78.59
CA VAL A 2 -73.50 52.84 -77.43
C VAL A 2 -73.33 51.30 -77.38
N GLY A 3 -72.16 50.80 -76.97
CA GLY A 3 -71.92 49.36 -76.81
C GLY A 3 -72.89 48.76 -75.81
N SER A 4 -73.52 47.65 -76.17
CA SER A 4 -74.58 46.97 -75.42
C SER A 4 -74.04 46.21 -74.20
N THR A 5 -73.09 46.75 -73.45
CA THR A 5 -72.36 46.06 -72.38
C THR A 5 -73.21 45.67 -71.16
N PHE A 6 -74.52 45.95 -71.14
CA PHE A 6 -75.43 45.67 -70.03
C PHE A 6 -76.86 45.39 -70.50
N SER A 7 -77.05 44.40 -71.36
CA SER A 7 -78.38 43.88 -71.71
C SER A 7 -78.95 42.96 -70.60
N LEU A 8 -80.28 42.82 -70.54
CA LEU A 8 -80.94 41.88 -69.61
C LEU A 8 -80.49 40.43 -69.84
N GLY A 9 -80.10 40.08 -71.06
CA GLY A 9 -79.57 38.75 -71.40
C GLY A 9 -78.23 38.47 -70.74
N GLU A 10 -77.30 39.42 -70.80
CA GLU A 10 -75.98 39.33 -70.14
C GLU A 10 -76.13 39.23 -68.62
N ILE A 11 -76.99 40.06 -68.02
CA ILE A 11 -77.25 40.01 -66.56
C ILE A 11 -77.73 38.62 -66.12
N LYS A 12 -78.65 38.00 -66.87
CA LYS A 12 -79.12 36.64 -66.55
C LYS A 12 -78.02 35.58 -66.69
N SER A 13 -77.15 35.73 -67.67
CA SER A 13 -76.00 34.82 -67.87
C SER A 13 -75.00 34.93 -66.72
N GLU A 14 -74.67 36.15 -66.29
CA GLU A 14 -73.80 36.40 -65.13
C GLU A 14 -74.41 35.85 -63.84
N VAL A 15 -75.72 36.07 -63.61
CA VAL A 15 -76.42 35.51 -62.44
C VAL A 15 -76.36 33.98 -62.44
N ALA A 16 -76.60 33.32 -63.58
CA ALA A 16 -76.51 31.86 -63.66
C ALA A 16 -75.08 31.34 -63.41
N ALA A 17 -74.05 32.07 -63.85
CA ALA A 17 -72.66 31.73 -63.57
C ALA A 17 -72.32 31.88 -62.08
N ILE A 18 -72.81 32.95 -61.43
CA ILE A 18 -72.68 33.17 -59.99
C ILE A 18 -73.39 32.06 -59.21
N GLU A 19 -74.64 31.74 -59.56
CA GLU A 19 -75.39 30.66 -58.93
C GLU A 19 -74.68 29.31 -59.10
N GLY A 20 -74.19 29.02 -60.31
CA GLY A 20 -73.40 27.82 -60.60
C GLY A 20 -72.14 27.73 -59.75
N ALA A 21 -71.45 28.84 -59.49
CA ALA A 21 -70.28 28.87 -58.63
C ALA A 21 -70.62 28.75 -57.14
N VAL A 22 -71.61 29.51 -56.67
CA VAL A 22 -72.04 29.56 -55.25
C VAL A 22 -72.62 28.22 -54.81
N PHE A 23 -73.41 27.57 -55.67
CA PHE A 23 -74.05 26.28 -55.40
C PHE A 23 -73.29 25.08 -55.97
N SER A 24 -72.07 25.30 -56.50
CA SER A 24 -71.21 24.20 -56.93
C SER A 24 -70.97 23.24 -55.77
N PRO A 25 -71.20 21.93 -55.95
CA PRO A 25 -70.95 20.94 -54.91
C PRO A 25 -69.46 20.69 -54.66
N THR A 26 -68.56 21.16 -55.52
CA THR A 26 -67.11 20.85 -55.44
C THR A 26 -66.23 22.07 -55.12
N PHE A 27 -66.80 23.27 -55.11
CA PHE A 27 -66.07 24.50 -54.74
C PHE A 27 -66.98 25.65 -54.25
N GLY A 28 -68.29 25.44 -54.22
CA GLY A 28 -69.26 26.40 -53.69
C GLY A 28 -69.40 26.29 -52.17
N LEU A 29 -70.44 26.91 -51.63
CA LEU A 29 -70.62 27.04 -50.18
C LEU A 29 -70.76 25.69 -49.44
N ALA A 30 -71.32 24.68 -50.10
CA ALA A 30 -71.48 23.35 -49.53
C ALA A 30 -70.12 22.65 -49.29
N GLU A 31 -69.18 22.80 -50.23
CA GLU A 31 -67.84 22.24 -50.11
C GLU A 31 -67.05 22.97 -49.01
N ILE A 32 -67.07 24.31 -49.02
CA ILE A 32 -66.41 25.12 -47.98
C ILE A 32 -66.89 24.73 -46.58
N LYS A 33 -68.21 24.52 -46.40
CA LYS A 33 -68.76 24.08 -45.12
C LYS A 33 -68.22 22.71 -44.69
N THR A 34 -68.04 21.79 -45.64
CA THR A 34 -67.52 20.44 -45.38
C THR A 34 -66.03 20.47 -45.01
N GLU A 35 -65.23 21.26 -45.71
CA GLU A 35 -63.82 21.46 -45.39
C GLU A 35 -63.65 22.11 -44.01
N VAL A 36 -64.42 23.18 -43.73
CA VAL A 36 -64.39 23.87 -42.43
C VAL A 36 -64.77 22.93 -41.30
N PHE A 37 -65.78 22.08 -41.49
CA PHE A 37 -66.15 21.06 -40.50
C PHE A 37 -64.99 20.07 -40.26
N SER A 38 -64.38 19.57 -41.33
CA SER A 38 -63.25 18.63 -41.27
C SER A 38 -62.02 19.23 -40.56
N ILE A 39 -61.70 20.49 -40.85
CA ILE A 39 -60.65 21.25 -40.15
C ILE A 39 -61.00 21.37 -38.66
N GLY A 40 -62.26 21.69 -38.33
CA GLY A 40 -62.71 21.76 -36.94
C GLY A 40 -62.46 20.45 -36.17
N THR A 41 -62.79 19.32 -36.78
CA THR A 41 -62.53 17.99 -36.19
C THR A 41 -61.03 17.71 -36.00
N LEU A 42 -60.19 18.07 -36.97
CA LEU A 42 -58.73 17.90 -36.85
C LEU A 42 -58.16 18.78 -35.73
N VAL A 43 -58.62 20.02 -35.61
CA VAL A 43 -58.19 20.95 -34.56
C VAL A 43 -58.56 20.41 -33.17
N GLU A 44 -59.77 19.87 -33.02
CA GLU A 44 -60.21 19.25 -31.77
C GLU A 44 -59.32 18.05 -31.39
N ALA A 45 -59.02 17.16 -32.36
CA ALA A 45 -58.13 16.01 -32.13
C ALA A 45 -56.70 16.43 -31.74
N ILE A 46 -56.16 17.47 -32.38
CA ILE A 46 -54.85 18.05 -32.02
C ILE A 46 -54.89 18.57 -30.58
N PHE A 47 -55.94 19.33 -30.23
CA PHE A 47 -56.07 19.90 -28.89
C PHE A 47 -56.07 18.81 -27.81
N THR A 48 -56.88 17.77 -27.96
CA THR A 48 -56.91 16.63 -27.02
C THR A 48 -55.56 15.92 -26.93
N THR A 49 -54.85 15.76 -28.04
CA THR A 49 -53.52 15.12 -28.03
C THR A 49 -52.50 15.96 -27.27
N VAL A 50 -52.49 17.28 -27.50
CA VAL A 50 -51.59 18.21 -26.81
C VAL A 50 -51.91 18.28 -25.32
N GLU A 51 -53.19 18.29 -24.95
CA GLU A 51 -53.64 18.25 -23.55
C GLU A 51 -53.14 16.98 -22.85
N ASN A 52 -53.29 15.82 -23.47
CA ASN A 52 -52.80 14.54 -22.92
C ASN A 52 -51.28 14.49 -22.75
N LEU A 53 -50.52 15.09 -23.67
CA LEU A 53 -49.06 15.20 -23.54
C LEU A 53 -48.66 16.12 -22.39
N SER A 54 -49.37 17.24 -22.25
CA SER A 54 -49.10 18.27 -21.23
C SER A 54 -49.54 17.82 -19.83
N GLY A 55 -50.62 17.06 -19.74
CA GLY A 55 -51.19 16.53 -18.51
C GLY A 55 -50.71 15.12 -18.14
N SER A 56 -49.72 14.56 -18.84
CA SER A 56 -49.24 13.21 -18.53
C SER A 56 -48.52 13.21 -17.18
N THR A 57 -49.09 12.47 -16.23
CA THR A 57 -48.51 12.16 -14.91
C THR A 57 -47.07 11.64 -14.98
N PHE A 58 -46.66 11.13 -16.16
CA PHE A 58 -45.32 10.68 -16.43
C PHE A 58 -44.27 11.81 -16.39
N ILE A 59 -44.54 12.97 -17.00
CA ILE A 59 -43.58 14.10 -16.99
C ILE A 59 -43.42 14.63 -15.56
N GLU A 60 -44.52 14.75 -14.83
CA GLU A 60 -44.51 15.17 -13.43
C GLU A 60 -43.76 14.16 -12.55
N ALA A 61 -43.99 12.86 -12.72
CA ALA A 61 -43.28 11.82 -11.98
C ALA A 61 -41.76 11.83 -12.26
N ILE A 62 -41.35 12.03 -13.51
CA ILE A 62 -39.93 12.21 -13.85
C ILE A 62 -39.38 13.45 -13.16
N TYR A 63 -40.08 14.59 -13.23
CA TYR A 63 -39.65 15.82 -12.60
C TYR A 63 -39.47 15.64 -11.09
N THR A 64 -40.47 15.08 -10.41
CA THR A 64 -40.40 14.79 -8.97
C THR A 64 -39.25 13.83 -8.64
N ALA A 65 -39.00 12.81 -9.46
CA ALA A 65 -37.91 11.89 -9.21
C ALA A 65 -36.52 12.52 -9.41
N VAL A 66 -36.33 13.25 -10.51
CA VAL A 66 -35.05 13.89 -10.85
C VAL A 66 -34.69 14.98 -9.84
N TYR A 67 -35.68 15.75 -9.38
CA TYR A 67 -35.50 16.86 -8.45
C TYR A 67 -35.77 16.48 -6.99
N SER A 68 -36.01 15.20 -6.70
CA SER A 68 -36.17 14.75 -5.32
C SER A 68 -34.92 15.06 -4.49
N PRO A 69 -35.04 15.70 -3.31
CA PRO A 69 -33.91 15.98 -2.46
C PRO A 69 -33.34 14.73 -1.77
N THR A 70 -34.05 13.59 -1.80
CA THR A 70 -33.69 12.36 -1.08
C THR A 70 -33.47 11.14 -1.97
N PHE A 71 -33.56 11.28 -3.30
CA PHE A 71 -33.24 10.22 -4.28
C PHE A 71 -32.97 10.76 -5.70
N GLY A 72 -33.02 12.08 -5.89
CA GLY A 72 -32.74 12.72 -7.16
C GLY A 72 -31.29 13.21 -7.28
N LEU A 73 -31.05 14.10 -8.24
CA LEU A 73 -29.70 14.60 -8.55
C LEU A 73 -29.03 15.33 -7.38
N ALA A 74 -29.82 15.97 -6.51
CA ALA A 74 -29.30 16.67 -5.34
C ALA A 74 -28.69 15.71 -4.31
N GLU A 75 -29.32 14.55 -4.08
CA GLU A 75 -28.79 13.52 -3.20
C GLU A 75 -27.52 12.89 -3.80
N ILE A 76 -27.56 12.48 -5.08
CA ILE A 76 -26.39 11.93 -5.79
C ILE A 76 -25.18 12.87 -5.69
N LYS A 77 -25.39 14.18 -5.89
CA LYS A 77 -24.32 15.17 -5.77
C LYS A 77 -23.72 15.21 -4.35
N THR A 78 -24.56 15.04 -3.33
CA THR A 78 -24.14 15.03 -1.93
C THR A 78 -23.34 13.78 -1.60
N GLU A 79 -23.82 12.61 -2.01
CA GLU A 79 -23.12 11.34 -1.82
C GLU A 79 -21.76 11.33 -2.53
N VAL A 80 -21.71 11.78 -3.79
CA VAL A 80 -20.46 11.89 -4.56
C VAL A 80 -19.47 12.83 -3.87
N PHE A 81 -19.94 13.94 -3.32
CA PHE A 81 -19.08 14.85 -2.55
C PHE A 81 -18.52 14.17 -1.28
N SER A 82 -19.36 13.47 -0.51
CA SER A 82 -18.93 12.72 0.68
C SER A 82 -17.90 11.64 0.35
N ILE A 83 -18.09 10.90 -0.75
CA ILE A 83 -17.11 9.93 -1.24
C ILE A 83 -15.79 10.63 -1.55
N GLY A 84 -15.81 11.79 -2.22
CA GLY A 84 -14.62 12.59 -2.49
C GLY A 84 -13.83 12.95 -1.23
N THR A 85 -14.52 13.43 -0.19
CA THR A 85 -13.90 13.76 1.10
C THR A 85 -13.29 12.53 1.79
N LEU A 86 -13.96 11.37 1.74
CA LEU A 86 -13.42 10.14 2.30
C LEU A 86 -12.15 9.68 1.57
N VAL A 87 -12.14 9.77 0.23
CA VAL A 87 -10.97 9.43 -0.59
C VAL A 87 -9.78 10.34 -0.28
N GLU A 88 -10.02 11.65 -0.12
CA GLU A 88 -8.99 12.61 0.28
C GLU A 88 -8.43 12.31 1.68
N GLY A 89 -9.29 11.92 2.62
CA GLY A 89 -8.89 11.48 3.96
C GLY A 89 -7.99 10.23 3.93
N VAL A 90 -8.35 9.23 3.13
CA VAL A 90 -7.54 8.02 2.92
C VAL A 90 -6.19 8.37 2.30
N TYR A 91 -6.17 9.22 1.27
CA TYR A 91 -4.93 9.67 0.64
C TYR A 91 -4.02 10.36 1.66
N THR A 92 -4.55 11.30 2.44
CA THR A 92 -3.80 12.02 3.48
C THR A 92 -3.22 11.07 4.52
N ALA A 93 -3.97 10.04 4.92
CA ALA A 93 -3.48 9.07 5.89
C ALA A 93 -2.35 8.19 5.33
N ILE A 94 -2.50 7.67 4.11
CA ILE A 94 -1.51 6.80 3.45
C ILE A 94 -0.18 7.55 3.24
N TYR A 95 -0.26 8.81 2.83
CA TYR A 95 0.89 9.66 2.53
C TYR A 95 1.31 10.56 3.69
N SER A 96 0.83 10.30 4.90
CA SER A 96 1.27 11.04 6.08
C SER A 96 2.74 10.77 6.37
N PRO A 97 3.58 11.82 6.57
CA PRO A 97 4.99 11.63 6.90
C PRO A 97 5.21 11.15 8.35
N THR A 98 4.18 11.16 9.20
CA THR A 98 4.30 10.83 10.62
C THR A 98 3.58 9.55 11.05
N PHE A 99 2.77 8.95 10.17
CA PHE A 99 2.07 7.69 10.45
C PHE A 99 1.67 6.91 9.18
N GLY A 100 2.05 7.40 8.00
CA GLY A 100 1.77 6.76 6.72
C GLY A 100 2.90 5.83 6.27
N LEU A 101 2.91 5.52 4.98
CA LEU A 101 3.90 4.59 4.40
C LEU A 101 5.35 5.09 4.50
N GLU A 102 5.57 6.41 4.53
CA GLU A 102 6.90 6.99 4.69
C GLU A 102 7.48 6.71 6.08
N GLU A 103 6.65 6.84 7.11
CA GLU A 103 7.04 6.59 8.49
C GLU A 103 7.33 5.10 8.70
N ILE A 104 6.44 4.20 8.24
CA ILE A 104 6.66 2.75 8.30
C ILE A 104 7.96 2.35 7.59
N LYS A 105 8.25 2.92 6.42
CA LYS A 105 9.52 2.66 5.71
C LYS A 105 10.72 3.09 6.55
N THR A 106 10.62 4.23 7.24
CA THR A 106 11.68 4.75 8.10
C THR A 106 11.90 3.83 9.30
N GLU A 107 10.84 3.44 10.00
CA GLU A 107 10.92 2.52 11.14
C GLU A 107 11.51 1.16 10.74
N VAL A 108 11.01 0.56 9.66
CA VAL A 108 11.51 -0.72 9.13
C VAL A 108 12.99 -0.61 8.76
N PHE A 109 13.41 0.50 8.15
CA PHE A 109 14.81 0.74 7.85
C PHE A 109 15.67 0.83 9.11
N GLN A 110 15.19 1.48 10.17
CA GLN A 110 15.89 1.53 11.46
C GLN A 110 15.97 0.15 12.12
N LEU A 111 14.89 -0.65 12.07
CA LEU A 111 14.89 -2.01 12.60
C LEU A 111 15.85 -2.93 11.84
N LEU A 112 15.92 -2.82 10.51
CA LEU A 112 16.94 -3.53 9.73
C LEU A 112 18.36 -3.09 10.06
N LYS A 113 18.54 -1.81 10.40
CA LYS A 113 19.84 -1.22 10.78
C LYS A 113 20.22 -1.39 12.23
N GLN A 114 19.30 -1.83 13.10
CA GLN A 114 19.67 -2.23 14.45
C GLN A 114 20.54 -3.48 14.34
N SER A 115 21.85 -3.26 14.18
CA SER A 115 22.86 -4.17 14.66
C SER A 115 22.64 -4.27 16.16
N PHE A 116 22.02 -5.36 16.63
CA PHE A 116 22.18 -5.76 18.03
C PHE A 116 23.69 -5.69 18.32
N SER A 117 24.10 -5.11 19.46
CA SER A 117 25.49 -5.19 19.89
C SER A 117 25.90 -6.65 19.75
N LYS A 118 26.81 -6.93 18.81
CA LYS A 118 27.22 -8.30 18.48
C LYS A 118 28.31 -8.77 19.39
N ASP A 119 28.53 -8.11 20.52
CA ASP A 119 29.38 -8.64 21.55
C ASP A 119 28.97 -10.11 21.77
N LEU A 120 29.92 -11.02 21.61
CA LEU A 120 29.66 -12.45 21.55
C LEU A 120 30.10 -13.07 22.88
N THR A 121 29.39 -14.09 23.34
CA THR A 121 29.81 -14.92 24.47
C THR A 121 29.54 -16.39 24.22
N THR A 122 30.41 -17.27 24.71
CA THR A 122 30.10 -18.71 24.84
C THR A 122 29.05 -18.99 25.93
N GLY A 123 28.77 -18.01 26.79
CA GLY A 123 28.27 -18.25 28.14
C GLY A 123 29.30 -19.01 28.99
N ILE A 124 28.92 -19.36 30.23
CA ILE A 124 29.77 -20.17 31.10
C ILE A 124 29.82 -21.61 30.56
N ALA A 125 31.01 -22.08 30.23
CA ALA A 125 31.33 -23.45 29.83
C ALA A 125 32.14 -24.17 30.91
N GLN A 126 31.95 -25.49 31.02
CA GLN A 126 32.70 -26.37 31.92
C GLN A 126 33.66 -27.22 31.08
N ARG A 127 34.96 -27.20 31.41
CA ARG A 127 35.95 -28.09 30.80
C ARG A 127 35.63 -29.55 31.12
N ASP A 128 35.71 -30.40 30.09
CA ASP A 128 35.40 -31.84 30.16
C ASP A 128 36.39 -32.62 31.06
N ASN A 129 37.70 -32.39 30.93
CA ASN A 129 38.70 -33.00 31.80
C ASN A 129 39.69 -31.97 32.38
N PRO A 130 39.52 -31.55 33.64
CA PRO A 130 40.34 -30.51 34.26
C PRO A 130 41.78 -30.96 34.60
N ASN A 131 42.06 -32.27 34.55
CA ASN A 131 43.34 -32.83 34.96
C ASN A 131 44.29 -33.14 33.79
N ASN A 132 43.84 -32.91 32.56
CA ASN A 132 44.67 -33.11 31.38
C ASN A 132 45.42 -31.82 31.02
N ASN A 133 46.61 -31.99 30.47
CA ASN A 133 47.40 -30.90 29.91
C ASN A 133 46.85 -30.51 28.53
N ASP A 134 45.69 -29.86 28.54
CA ASP A 134 45.01 -29.43 27.34
C ASP A 134 45.41 -27.99 26.98
N ASP A 135 45.55 -27.74 25.68
CA ASP A 135 45.80 -26.40 25.15
C ASP A 135 44.45 -25.70 24.89
N PHE A 136 44.35 -24.42 25.23
CA PHE A 136 43.18 -23.59 24.96
C PHE A 136 43.42 -22.64 23.79
N TYR A 137 42.45 -22.57 22.87
CA TYR A 137 42.49 -21.76 21.66
C TYR A 137 41.29 -20.83 21.57
N VAL A 138 41.55 -19.60 21.12
CA VAL A 138 40.53 -18.72 20.56
C VAL A 138 41.04 -18.17 19.24
N GLU A 139 40.29 -18.35 18.17
CA GLU A 139 40.59 -17.78 16.86
C GLU A 139 39.54 -16.74 16.49
N VAL A 140 39.98 -15.63 15.91
CA VAL A 140 39.09 -14.58 15.41
C VAL A 140 39.43 -14.26 13.97
N LEU A 141 38.47 -14.48 13.08
CA LEU A 141 38.53 -14.15 11.65
C LEU A 141 37.91 -12.78 11.41
N ASN A 142 38.62 -11.94 10.66
CA ASN A 142 38.08 -10.74 10.06
C ASN A 142 37.72 -11.00 8.58
N ASN A 143 36.46 -11.31 8.30
CA ASN A 143 35.94 -11.46 6.93
C ASN A 143 35.31 -10.15 6.41
N THR A 144 35.90 -9.00 6.75
CA THR A 144 35.49 -7.69 6.23
C THR A 144 36.54 -7.12 5.28
N ALA A 145 36.23 -6.00 4.63
CA ALA A 145 37.15 -5.29 3.74
C ALA A 145 38.07 -4.29 4.47
N ALA A 146 37.95 -4.12 5.79
CA ALA A 146 38.70 -3.16 6.58
C ALA A 146 39.43 -3.82 7.76
N THR A 147 40.49 -3.19 8.26
CA THR A 147 41.11 -3.62 9.52
C THR A 147 40.14 -3.36 10.67
N VAL A 148 39.98 -4.34 11.55
CA VAL A 148 39.02 -4.29 12.65
C VAL A 148 39.75 -4.53 13.97
N SER A 149 39.34 -3.79 15.00
CA SER A 149 39.81 -4.01 16.37
C SER A 149 38.66 -4.53 17.23
N VAL A 150 38.84 -5.71 17.80
CA VAL A 150 37.90 -6.35 18.74
C VAL A 150 38.59 -6.60 20.06
N THR A 151 37.85 -6.66 21.16
CA THR A 151 38.42 -6.95 22.48
C THR A 151 38.01 -8.36 22.89
N LEU A 152 39.00 -9.23 23.06
CA LEU A 152 38.79 -10.58 23.56
C LEU A 152 38.96 -10.61 25.07
N SER A 153 38.01 -11.21 25.78
CA SER A 153 38.11 -11.51 27.21
C SER A 153 37.90 -12.99 27.47
N VAL A 154 38.69 -13.55 28.37
CA VAL A 154 38.51 -14.90 28.90
C VAL A 154 38.33 -14.75 30.39
N PHE A 155 37.21 -15.21 30.91
CA PHE A 155 36.91 -15.18 32.34
C PHE A 155 37.02 -16.58 32.94
N ASP A 156 37.66 -16.68 34.09
CA ASP A 156 37.61 -17.85 34.97
C ASP A 156 36.48 -17.68 36.01
N TYR A 157 35.59 -18.66 36.06
CA TYR A 157 34.46 -18.78 36.98
C TYR A 157 34.68 -19.89 38.02
N SER A 158 35.94 -20.09 38.42
CA SER A 158 36.30 -20.84 39.63
C SER A 158 35.70 -20.22 40.91
N SER A 159 35.34 -18.92 40.86
CA SER A 159 34.57 -18.21 41.89
C SER A 159 33.13 -17.87 41.43
N SER A 160 32.32 -17.27 42.29
CA SER A 160 30.98 -16.76 41.91
C SER A 160 31.03 -15.59 40.92
N THR A 161 32.20 -14.97 40.75
CA THR A 161 32.42 -13.82 39.87
C THR A 161 33.47 -14.19 38.82
N GLY A 162 33.24 -13.80 37.57
CA GLY A 162 34.22 -13.99 36.50
C GLY A 162 35.46 -13.15 36.76
N ILE A 163 36.62 -13.80 36.85
CA ILE A 163 37.93 -13.14 36.99
C ILE A 163 38.62 -13.20 35.64
N ALA A 164 39.11 -12.08 35.12
CA ALA A 164 39.83 -12.06 33.86
C ALA A 164 41.08 -12.97 33.93
N ALA A 165 41.24 -13.83 32.93
CA ALA A 165 42.27 -14.86 32.87
C ALA A 165 43.10 -14.71 31.59
N LEU A 166 44.23 -15.43 31.54
CA LEU A 166 45.12 -15.52 30.37
C LEU A 166 45.61 -14.17 29.83
N GLY A 167 45.74 -13.15 30.68
CA GLY A 167 46.19 -11.82 30.29
C GLY A 167 45.15 -10.99 29.52
N THR A 168 43.88 -11.40 29.55
CA THR A 168 42.76 -10.66 28.96
C THR A 168 42.16 -9.63 29.94
N PRO A 169 41.36 -8.63 29.49
CA PRO A 169 40.98 -8.32 28.10
C PRO A 169 42.18 -7.95 27.24
N THR A 170 42.17 -8.35 25.97
CA THR A 170 43.22 -8.01 25.00
C THR A 170 42.59 -7.47 23.73
N LEU A 171 43.14 -6.35 23.23
CA LEU A 171 42.74 -5.77 21.96
C LEU A 171 43.40 -6.52 20.81
N LEU A 172 42.59 -7.11 19.93
CA LEU A 172 43.04 -7.80 18.72
C LEU A 172 42.79 -6.90 17.52
N THR A 173 43.85 -6.52 16.80
CA THR A 173 43.74 -5.74 15.56
C THR A 173 43.99 -6.66 14.37
N ILE A 174 42.93 -6.98 13.62
CA ILE A 174 42.92 -8.03 12.61
C ILE A 174 42.79 -7.39 11.23
N ALA A 175 43.74 -7.65 10.34
CA ALA A 175 43.69 -7.18 8.95
C ALA A 175 42.56 -7.88 8.14
N PRO A 176 42.07 -7.27 7.04
CA PRO A 176 41.05 -7.87 6.17
C PRO A 176 41.44 -9.29 5.72
N GLY A 177 40.52 -10.25 5.86
CA GLY A 177 40.71 -11.64 5.45
C GLY A 177 41.62 -12.48 6.36
N ASN A 178 42.18 -11.91 7.43
CA ASN A 178 43.11 -12.61 8.32
C ASN A 178 42.41 -13.24 9.52
N VAL A 179 43.05 -14.26 10.07
CA VAL A 179 42.74 -14.86 11.38
C VAL A 179 43.83 -14.46 12.37
N ILE A 180 43.43 -14.09 13.58
CA ILE A 180 44.34 -14.02 14.74
C ILE A 180 43.99 -15.15 15.70
N GLU A 181 45.00 -15.93 16.08
CA GLU A 181 44.92 -16.91 17.15
C GLU A 181 45.37 -16.25 18.47
N PHE A 182 44.48 -16.23 19.44
CA PHE A 182 44.75 -15.87 20.82
C PHE A 182 44.90 -17.15 21.65
N ALA A 183 46.12 -17.32 22.15
CA ALA A 183 46.61 -18.41 23.00
C ALA A 183 46.68 -19.81 22.33
N SER A 184 47.85 -20.41 22.49
CA SER A 184 48.08 -21.86 22.59
C SER A 184 48.78 -22.09 23.94
N LEU A 185 48.05 -21.83 25.03
CA LEU A 185 48.61 -21.93 26.37
C LEU A 185 48.43 -23.34 26.89
N ASN A 186 49.55 -23.98 27.16
CA ASN A 186 49.65 -25.23 27.90
C ASN A 186 49.24 -24.95 29.37
N LEU A 187 48.06 -25.42 29.77
CA LEU A 187 47.39 -25.00 31.00
C LEU A 187 47.89 -25.72 32.27
N ASN A 188 49.07 -26.36 32.21
CA ASN A 188 49.69 -27.05 33.35
C ASN A 188 49.87 -26.20 34.62
N ALA A 189 49.75 -24.87 34.55
CA ALA A 189 49.85 -23.96 35.69
C ALA A 189 48.59 -23.10 35.95
N THR A 190 47.57 -23.14 35.09
CA THR A 190 46.36 -22.29 35.23
C THR A 190 45.11 -23.11 35.00
N VAL A 191 44.33 -23.30 36.06
CA VAL A 191 43.15 -24.17 36.07
C VAL A 191 41.93 -23.39 35.56
N LEU A 192 41.69 -23.40 34.25
CA LEU A 192 40.47 -22.86 33.62
C LEU A 192 39.40 -23.96 33.49
N ASN A 193 38.74 -24.27 34.62
CA ASN A 193 37.74 -25.33 34.68
C ASN A 193 36.33 -24.86 34.30
N ARG A 194 35.96 -23.66 34.76
CA ARG A 194 34.73 -22.98 34.37
C ARG A 194 35.13 -21.68 33.74
N TYR A 195 34.74 -21.46 32.50
CA TYR A 195 35.23 -20.32 31.75
C TYR A 195 34.16 -19.72 30.86
N GLU A 196 34.36 -18.48 30.48
CA GLU A 196 33.57 -17.79 29.46
C GLU A 196 34.52 -17.06 28.53
N VAL A 197 34.27 -17.15 27.23
CA VAL A 197 34.98 -16.37 26.22
C VAL A 197 34.03 -15.31 25.71
N THR A 198 34.42 -14.04 25.82
CA THR A 198 33.66 -12.92 25.26
C THR A 198 34.48 -12.16 24.23
N LEU A 199 33.81 -11.71 23.18
CA LEU A 199 34.40 -10.83 22.18
C LEU A 199 33.55 -9.58 22.10
N THR A 200 34.11 -8.39 22.33
CA THR A 200 33.38 -7.13 22.28
C THR A 200 33.87 -6.21 21.17
N ASN A 201 33.04 -5.22 20.82
CA ASN A 201 33.19 -4.37 19.63
C ASN A 201 33.10 -5.18 18.32
N VAL A 202 32.29 -6.23 18.34
CA VAL A 202 32.10 -7.13 17.19
C VAL A 202 31.19 -6.46 16.17
N GLN A 203 31.59 -6.54 14.91
CA GLN A 203 30.82 -6.04 13.77
C GLN A 203 30.52 -7.17 12.79
N ASP A 204 29.65 -6.90 11.81
CA ASP A 204 29.31 -7.84 10.75
C ASP A 204 30.57 -8.32 10.01
N GLY A 205 30.67 -9.64 9.80
CA GLY A 205 31.82 -10.26 9.16
C GLY A 205 32.97 -10.63 10.09
N ILE A 206 32.85 -10.39 11.40
CA ILE A 206 33.77 -10.97 12.39
C ILE A 206 33.22 -12.32 12.87
N TYR A 207 34.08 -13.33 12.89
CA TYR A 207 33.74 -14.68 13.34
C TYR A 207 34.73 -15.14 14.40
N ILE A 208 34.23 -15.75 15.47
CA ILE A 208 35.04 -16.31 16.55
C ILE A 208 34.88 -17.83 16.60
N TRP A 209 35.94 -18.50 17.02
CA TRP A 209 35.95 -19.91 17.34
C TRP A 209 36.78 -20.13 18.60
N SER A 210 36.39 -21.06 19.46
CA SER A 210 37.21 -21.46 20.60
C SER A 210 37.19 -22.96 20.80
N ALA A 211 38.28 -23.52 21.30
CA ALA A 211 38.32 -24.94 21.64
C ALA A 211 39.38 -25.28 22.68
N PHE A 212 39.22 -26.46 23.26
CA PHE A 212 40.29 -27.16 23.95
C PHE A 212 40.85 -28.27 23.07
N ARG A 213 42.16 -28.38 23.02
CA ARG A 213 42.86 -29.51 22.41
C ARG A 213 43.40 -30.40 23.51
N LEU A 214 42.99 -31.66 23.47
CA LEU A 214 43.45 -32.70 24.37
C LEU A 214 44.95 -32.97 24.20
N ALA A 215 45.61 -33.51 25.22
CA ALA A 215 46.99 -33.98 25.12
C ALA A 215 47.24 -34.99 23.96
N SER A 216 46.19 -35.68 23.49
CA SER A 216 46.23 -36.55 22.30
C SER A 216 46.32 -35.80 20.97
N GLY A 217 46.16 -34.48 20.96
CA GLY A 217 46.10 -33.62 19.78
C GLY A 217 44.69 -33.44 19.19
N GLU A 218 43.70 -34.15 19.72
CA GLU A 218 42.30 -34.05 19.28
C GLU A 218 41.60 -32.84 19.95
N LEU A 219 40.67 -32.21 19.23
CA LEU A 219 39.81 -31.18 19.82
C LEU A 219 38.72 -31.83 20.68
N SER A 220 38.53 -31.33 21.91
CA SER A 220 37.44 -31.75 22.79
C SER A 220 36.11 -31.25 22.22
N PRO A 221 35.19 -32.12 21.78
CA PRO A 221 33.92 -31.69 21.19
C PRO A 221 33.04 -30.95 22.19
N ALA A 222 33.09 -31.33 23.47
CA ALA A 222 32.31 -30.72 24.55
C ALA A 222 32.76 -29.28 24.87
N ASN A 223 33.95 -28.89 24.42
CA ASN A 223 34.53 -27.58 24.70
C ASN A 223 34.93 -26.84 23.42
N THR A 224 34.37 -27.22 22.27
CA THR A 224 34.55 -26.54 20.99
C THR A 224 33.33 -25.69 20.70
N PHE A 225 33.52 -24.38 20.52
CA PHE A 225 32.48 -23.42 20.18
C PHE A 225 32.77 -22.80 18.81
N ARG A 226 31.86 -23.00 17.86
CA ARG A 226 31.88 -22.38 16.53
C ARG A 226 31.22 -21.02 16.59
N ALA A 227 31.45 -20.18 15.57
CA ALA A 227 30.91 -18.83 15.53
C ALA A 227 29.39 -18.74 15.74
N GLY A 228 28.62 -19.74 15.28
CA GLY A 228 27.17 -19.80 15.48
C GLY A 228 26.72 -20.26 16.87
N GLU A 229 27.63 -20.76 17.70
CA GLU A 229 27.37 -21.20 19.07
C GLU A 229 27.67 -20.11 20.10
N PHE A 230 28.38 -19.05 19.68
CA PHE A 230 28.47 -17.83 20.46
C PHE A 230 27.16 -17.05 20.35
N VAL A 231 26.61 -16.66 21.49
CA VAL A 231 25.36 -15.90 21.57
C VAL A 231 25.65 -14.42 21.80
N PRO A 232 24.76 -13.51 21.38
CA PRO A 232 24.89 -12.09 21.70
C PRO A 232 24.91 -11.85 23.21
N LEU A 233 25.89 -11.08 23.67
CA LEU A 233 25.99 -10.50 25.00
C LEU A 233 24.93 -9.39 25.07
N LEU A 234 23.76 -9.73 25.61
CA LEU A 234 22.70 -8.75 25.77
C LEU A 234 23.13 -7.71 26.83
N PRO A 235 22.91 -6.40 26.56
CA PRO A 235 23.20 -5.35 27.53
C PRO A 235 22.30 -5.42 28.78
#